data_AF-A0A2M6YQR5-F1
#
_entry.id   AF-A0A2M6YQR5-F1
#
_cell.length_a   1.000
_cell.length_b   1.000
_cell.length_c   1.000
_cell.angle_alpha   90.00
_cell.angle_beta   90.00
_cell.angle_gamma   90.00
#
_symmetry.space_group_name_H-M   'P 1'
#
loop_
_entity.id
_entity.type
_entity.pdbx_description
1 polymer ?
#
loop_
_entity_poly.entity_id
_entity_poly.type
_entity_poly.pdbx_seq_one_letter_code
_entity_poly.pdbx_strand_id
1 'polypeptide(L)'
;MKRKTKLKKKIEMEKREKREVGEEEVRELSEERSRKKIKRVKKGLKKDNYFIAILVNIVLIYIFNNLAKDGVDFITDRFLLCLPIINVLLGATIFGNFLFLFNNEERFKSLVRIILNILSIAAMYTLYKNFPFVFSGISFLNLEFLVKVTLLLGMVATGVATIIEFFKVVFNTFDWK
;
A
#
# COMPACT_ATOMS: atom_id res chain seq x y z
N MET A 1 74.40 -3.52 9.39
CA MET A 1 73.16 -3.98 10.07
C MET A 1 71.91 -3.14 9.73
N LYS A 2 71.96 -1.79 9.66
CA LYS A 2 70.77 -0.91 9.48
C LYS A 2 70.00 -0.99 8.15
N ARG A 3 70.63 -1.40 7.03
CA ARG A 3 69.95 -1.48 5.70
C ARG A 3 68.95 -2.63 5.58
N LYS A 4 69.25 -3.80 6.16
CA LYS A 4 68.35 -4.97 6.13
C LYS A 4 67.05 -4.73 6.92
N THR A 5 67.12 -3.94 7.99
CA THR A 5 65.97 -3.58 8.83
C THR A 5 65.01 -2.61 8.13
N LYS A 6 65.53 -1.63 7.39
CA LYS A 6 64.69 -0.74 6.55
C LYS A 6 63.97 -1.50 5.44
N LEU A 7 64.66 -2.43 4.79
CA LEU A 7 64.09 -3.20 3.69
C LEU A 7 62.97 -4.14 4.16
N LYS A 8 63.15 -4.83 5.30
CA LYS A 8 62.09 -5.64 5.93
C LYS A 8 60.85 -4.81 6.25
N LYS A 9 61.02 -3.63 6.86
CA LYS A 9 59.89 -2.73 7.15
C LYS A 9 59.15 -2.30 5.89
N LYS A 10 59.87 -1.98 4.80
CA LYS A 10 59.24 -1.60 3.53
C LYS A 10 58.39 -2.73 2.95
N ILE A 11 58.90 -3.95 2.96
CA ILE A 11 58.17 -5.14 2.48
C ILE A 11 56.94 -5.44 3.36
N GLU A 12 57.06 -5.27 4.68
CA GLU A 12 55.91 -5.44 5.58
C GLU A 12 54.83 -4.38 5.38
N MET A 13 55.21 -3.11 5.14
CA MET A 13 54.24 -2.06 4.83
C MET A 13 53.53 -2.33 3.50
N GLU A 14 54.28 -2.69 2.45
CA GLU A 14 53.68 -2.98 1.13
C GLU A 14 52.76 -4.22 1.17
N LYS A 15 53.05 -5.20 2.04
CA LYS A 15 52.15 -6.35 2.28
C LYS A 15 50.90 -5.97 3.07
N ARG A 16 50.97 -5.00 3.98
CA ARG A 16 49.80 -4.51 4.74
C ARG A 16 48.87 -3.72 3.84
N GLU A 17 49.45 -2.81 3.05
CA GLU A 17 48.70 -1.98 2.09
C GLU A 17 47.95 -2.85 1.06
N LYS A 18 48.60 -3.88 0.50
CA LYS A 18 47.91 -4.83 -0.41
C LYS A 18 46.80 -5.65 0.25
N ARG A 19 46.88 -5.90 1.56
CA ARG A 19 45.82 -6.61 2.30
C ARG A 19 44.64 -5.68 2.60
N GLU A 20 44.92 -4.46 3.01
CA GLU A 20 43.91 -3.43 3.28
C GLU A 20 43.10 -3.12 2.01
N VAL A 21 43.78 -2.93 0.87
CA VAL A 21 43.14 -2.73 -0.44
C VAL A 21 42.28 -3.93 -0.83
N GLY A 22 42.77 -5.17 -0.62
CA GLY A 22 42.00 -6.38 -0.92
C GLY A 22 40.77 -6.56 -0.01
N GLU A 23 40.85 -6.18 1.26
CA GLU A 23 39.73 -6.23 2.20
C GLU A 23 38.67 -5.16 1.88
N GLU A 24 39.10 -3.99 1.40
CA GLU A 24 38.22 -2.90 1.00
C GLU A 24 37.45 -3.23 -0.29
N GLU A 25 38.11 -3.78 -1.33
CA GLU A 25 37.42 -4.27 -2.53
C GLU A 25 36.37 -5.35 -2.23
N VAL A 26 36.70 -6.29 -1.32
CA VAL A 26 35.77 -7.35 -0.91
C VAL A 26 34.56 -6.77 -0.16
N ARG A 27 34.76 -5.72 0.65
CA ARG A 27 33.68 -4.99 1.34
C ARG A 27 32.77 -4.26 0.34
N GLU A 28 33.35 -3.51 -0.60
CA GLU A 28 32.58 -2.78 -1.62
C GLU A 28 31.74 -3.72 -2.48
N LEU A 29 32.31 -4.84 -2.93
CA LEU A 29 31.58 -5.85 -3.71
C LEU A 29 30.43 -6.50 -2.92
N SER A 30 30.62 -6.72 -1.62
CA SER A 30 29.59 -7.25 -0.72
C SER A 30 28.43 -6.25 -0.52
N GLU A 31 28.76 -4.97 -0.33
CA GLU A 31 27.76 -3.91 -0.25
C GLU A 31 27.00 -3.75 -1.55
N GLU A 32 27.69 -3.76 -2.69
CA GLU A 32 27.06 -3.57 -4.00
C GLU A 32 26.12 -4.74 -4.34
N ARG A 33 26.52 -5.98 -4.03
CA ARG A 33 25.65 -7.17 -4.15
C ARG A 33 24.43 -7.07 -3.24
N SER A 34 24.60 -6.62 -2.00
CA SER A 34 23.51 -6.43 -1.05
C SER A 34 22.52 -5.36 -1.53
N ARG A 35 23.03 -4.22 -2.02
CA ARG A 35 22.21 -3.16 -2.64
C ARG A 35 21.46 -3.66 -3.87
N LYS A 36 22.11 -4.41 -4.75
CA LYS A 36 21.49 -5.02 -5.95
C LYS A 36 20.39 -6.02 -5.57
N LYS A 37 20.61 -6.86 -4.56
CA LYS A 37 19.61 -7.83 -4.06
C LYS A 37 18.39 -7.11 -3.47
N ILE A 38 18.60 -6.10 -2.64
CA ILE A 38 17.53 -5.27 -2.06
C ILE A 38 16.73 -4.55 -3.14
N LYS A 39 17.40 -3.96 -4.15
CA LYS A 39 16.72 -3.31 -5.29
C LYS A 39 15.87 -4.28 -6.11
N ARG A 40 16.34 -5.52 -6.34
CA ARG A 40 15.59 -6.55 -7.07
C ARG A 40 14.36 -7.02 -6.30
N VAL A 41 14.50 -7.29 -4.99
CA VAL A 41 13.38 -7.66 -4.12
C VAL A 41 12.32 -6.54 -4.08
N LYS A 42 12.74 -5.28 -3.92
CA LYS A 42 11.82 -4.11 -3.97
C LYS A 42 11.11 -3.93 -5.32
N LYS A 43 11.72 -4.34 -6.44
CA LYS A 43 11.08 -4.26 -7.77
C LYS A 43 10.07 -5.39 -8.00
N GLY A 44 10.36 -6.61 -7.55
CA GLY A 44 9.46 -7.77 -7.68
C GLY A 44 8.16 -7.59 -6.86
N LEU A 45 8.29 -7.16 -5.60
CA LEU A 45 7.16 -6.93 -4.69
C LEU A 45 6.12 -5.90 -5.19
N LYS A 46 6.47 -5.03 -6.14
CA LYS A 46 5.55 -3.98 -6.62
C LYS A 46 4.50 -4.46 -7.62
N LYS A 47 4.75 -5.53 -8.38
CA LYS A 47 3.83 -5.98 -9.45
C LYS A 47 2.79 -6.97 -8.95
N ASP A 48 3.19 -7.89 -8.08
CA ASP A 48 2.33 -8.98 -7.59
C ASP A 48 1.17 -8.45 -6.72
N ASN A 49 1.38 -7.31 -6.06
CA ASN A 49 0.39 -6.72 -5.16
C ASN A 49 -0.88 -6.22 -5.88
N TYR A 50 -0.76 -5.78 -7.15
CA TYR A 50 -1.93 -5.31 -7.91
C TYR A 50 -2.83 -6.46 -8.36
N PHE A 51 -2.24 -7.59 -8.76
CA PHE A 51 -3.00 -8.77 -9.16
C PHE A 51 -3.80 -9.34 -7.98
N ILE A 52 -3.16 -9.44 -6.80
CA ILE A 52 -3.83 -9.88 -5.56
C ILE A 52 -4.97 -8.92 -5.21
N ALA A 53 -4.76 -7.60 -5.31
CA ALA A 53 -5.81 -6.62 -5.04
C ALA A 53 -7.01 -6.77 -5.99
N ILE A 54 -6.78 -6.99 -7.29
CA ILE A 54 -7.85 -7.24 -8.26
C ILE A 54 -8.65 -8.50 -7.87
N LEU A 55 -7.95 -9.60 -7.59
CA LEU A 55 -8.59 -10.87 -7.24
C LEU A 55 -9.45 -10.74 -5.98
N VAL A 56 -8.93 -10.11 -4.93
CA VAL A 56 -9.66 -9.87 -3.67
C VAL A 56 -10.91 -9.03 -3.91
N ASN A 57 -10.82 -7.97 -4.72
CA ASN A 57 -12.00 -7.13 -5.01
C ASN A 57 -13.06 -7.89 -5.81
N ILE A 58 -12.68 -8.75 -6.74
CA ILE A 58 -13.62 -9.61 -7.48
C ILE A 58 -14.36 -10.55 -6.52
N VAL A 59 -13.64 -11.18 -5.59
CA VAL A 59 -14.24 -12.06 -4.57
C VAL A 59 -15.18 -11.26 -3.67
N LEU A 60 -14.83 -10.04 -3.26
CA LEU A 60 -15.70 -9.18 -2.46
C LEU A 60 -16.99 -8.80 -3.19
N ILE A 61 -16.92 -8.47 -4.48
CA ILE A 61 -18.12 -8.23 -5.30
C ILE A 61 -19.03 -9.46 -5.28
N TYR A 62 -18.47 -10.65 -5.48
CA TYR A 62 -19.25 -11.88 -5.44
C TYR A 62 -19.92 -12.09 -4.08
N ILE A 63 -19.16 -11.95 -2.98
CA ILE A 63 -19.67 -12.11 -1.62
C ILE A 63 -20.80 -11.11 -1.33
N PHE A 64 -20.62 -9.82 -1.61
CA PHE A 64 -21.65 -8.82 -1.31
C PHE A 64 -22.92 -8.99 -2.14
N ASN A 65 -22.80 -9.33 -3.42
CA ASN A 65 -23.97 -9.59 -4.25
C ASN A 65 -24.68 -10.89 -3.84
N ASN A 66 -23.95 -11.89 -3.32
CA ASN A 66 -24.56 -13.11 -2.80
C ASN A 66 -25.24 -12.89 -1.45
N LEU A 67 -24.61 -12.13 -0.55
CA LEU A 67 -25.21 -11.70 0.74
C LEU A 67 -26.53 -10.97 0.54
N ALA A 68 -26.61 -10.14 -0.50
CA ALA A 68 -27.83 -9.41 -0.84
C ALA A 68 -28.95 -10.30 -1.38
N LYS A 69 -28.63 -11.48 -1.93
CA LYS A 69 -29.60 -12.44 -2.47
C LYS A 69 -30.10 -13.42 -1.43
N ASP A 70 -29.16 -14.04 -0.71
CA ASP A 70 -29.47 -15.13 0.22
C ASP A 70 -29.89 -14.59 1.59
N GLY A 71 -29.54 -13.34 1.91
CA GLY A 71 -29.79 -12.73 3.20
C GLY A 71 -28.94 -13.34 4.31
N VAL A 72 -28.68 -12.57 5.36
CA VAL A 72 -28.08 -13.09 6.59
C VAL A 72 -28.73 -12.39 7.77
N ASP A 73 -28.94 -13.09 8.88
CA ASP A 73 -29.70 -12.58 10.05
C ASP A 73 -29.17 -11.25 10.63
N PHE A 74 -27.91 -10.91 10.37
CA PHE A 74 -27.30 -9.65 10.81
C PHE A 74 -27.42 -8.48 9.80
N ILE A 75 -27.90 -8.73 8.58
CA ILE A 75 -28.02 -7.76 7.49
C ILE A 75 -29.49 -7.55 7.14
N THR A 76 -29.93 -6.30 7.17
CA THR A 76 -31.29 -5.89 6.78
C THR A 76 -31.38 -5.58 5.28
N ASP A 77 -32.61 -5.53 4.77
CA ASP A 77 -32.92 -5.12 3.39
C ASP A 77 -32.35 -3.75 3.00
N ARG A 78 -32.03 -2.89 4.00
CA ARG A 78 -31.36 -1.60 3.76
C ARG A 78 -29.99 -1.76 3.10
N PHE A 79 -29.37 -2.95 3.20
CA PHE A 79 -28.12 -3.24 2.52
C PHE A 79 -28.23 -3.13 1.00
N LEU A 80 -29.40 -3.42 0.42
CA LEU A 80 -29.66 -3.28 -1.01
C LEU A 80 -29.49 -1.83 -1.49
N LEU A 81 -29.74 -0.85 -0.62
CA LEU A 81 -29.51 0.58 -0.93
C LEU A 81 -28.03 0.95 -0.96
N CYS A 82 -27.18 0.21 -0.25
CA CYS A 82 -25.73 0.40 -0.19
C CYS A 82 -25.00 -0.34 -1.31
N LEU A 83 -25.59 -1.42 -1.83
CA LEU A 83 -24.94 -2.32 -2.78
C LEU A 83 -24.47 -1.62 -4.08
N PRO A 84 -25.24 -0.70 -4.70
CA PRO A 84 -24.79 -0.03 -5.93
C PRO A 84 -23.49 0.74 -5.74
N ILE A 85 -23.38 1.54 -4.67
CA ILE A 85 -22.18 2.35 -4.42
C ILE A 85 -20.98 1.49 -4.04
N ILE A 86 -21.19 0.38 -3.31
CA ILE A 86 -20.15 -0.60 -2.99
C ILE A 86 -19.63 -1.27 -4.26
N ASN A 87 -20.52 -1.71 -5.16
CA ASN A 87 -20.14 -2.31 -6.43
C ASN A 87 -19.37 -1.32 -7.31
N VAL A 88 -19.78 -0.05 -7.36
CA VAL A 88 -19.05 1.01 -8.07
C VAL A 88 -17.65 1.23 -7.47
N LEU A 89 -17.53 1.29 -6.14
CA LEU A 89 -16.22 1.42 -5.46
C LEU A 89 -15.29 0.24 -5.76
N LEU A 90 -15.79 -0.99 -5.63
CA LEU A 90 -14.98 -2.19 -5.89
C LEU A 90 -14.59 -2.29 -7.36
N GLY A 91 -15.52 -2.00 -8.28
CA GLY A 91 -15.25 -1.92 -9.71
C GLY A 91 -14.22 -0.85 -10.06
N ALA A 92 -14.34 0.34 -9.48
CA ALA A 92 -13.36 1.41 -9.63
C ALA A 92 -11.99 1.00 -9.06
N THR A 93 -11.95 0.28 -7.94
CA THR A 93 -10.71 -0.20 -7.32
C THR A 93 -10.03 -1.25 -8.20
N ILE A 94 -10.78 -2.17 -8.79
CA ILE A 94 -10.26 -3.12 -9.80
C ILE A 94 -9.69 -2.35 -10.98
N PHE A 95 -10.45 -1.40 -11.54
CA PHE A 95 -10.03 -0.61 -12.68
C PHE A 95 -8.77 0.22 -12.38
N GLY A 96 -8.70 0.86 -11.21
CA GLY A 96 -7.54 1.62 -10.77
C GLY A 96 -6.29 0.74 -10.63
N ASN A 97 -6.42 -0.44 -10.00
CA ASN A 97 -5.30 -1.38 -9.91
C ASN A 97 -4.88 -1.92 -11.28
N PHE A 98 -5.83 -2.15 -12.18
CA PHE A 98 -5.53 -2.53 -13.57
C PHE A 98 -4.76 -1.43 -14.30
N LEU A 99 -5.18 -0.18 -14.19
CA LEU A 99 -4.47 0.97 -14.76
C LEU A 99 -3.04 1.12 -14.20
N PHE A 100 -2.81 0.78 -12.93
CA PHE A 100 -1.49 0.82 -12.31
C PHE A 100 -0.49 -0.21 -12.87
N LEU A 101 -0.97 -1.24 -13.58
CA LEU A 101 -0.10 -2.19 -14.28
C LEU A 101 0.54 -1.58 -15.52
N PHE A 102 -0.18 -0.68 -16.21
CA PHE A 102 0.28 -0.04 -17.44
C PHE A 102 1.02 1.27 -17.19
N ASN A 103 0.57 2.05 -16.20
CA ASN A 103 1.16 3.35 -15.91
C ASN A 103 1.93 3.37 -14.58
N ASN A 104 3.23 3.68 -14.65
CA ASN A 104 4.10 3.82 -13.49
C ASN A 104 4.24 5.26 -12.99
N GLU A 105 3.64 6.23 -13.67
CA GLU A 105 3.73 7.64 -13.31
C GLU A 105 3.02 7.92 -11.98
N GLU A 106 3.72 8.59 -11.07
CA GLU A 106 3.24 8.84 -9.71
C GLU A 106 2.06 9.82 -9.67
N ARG A 107 1.98 10.73 -10.63
CA ARG A 107 0.88 11.71 -10.78
C ARG A 107 -0.43 11.01 -11.11
N PHE A 108 -0.39 10.14 -12.12
CA PHE A 108 -1.53 9.33 -12.49
C PHE A 108 -2.01 8.45 -11.33
N LYS A 109 -1.07 7.83 -10.60
CA LYS A 109 -1.41 7.04 -9.40
C LYS A 109 -2.12 7.87 -8.34
N SER A 110 -1.68 9.11 -8.12
CA SER A 110 -2.27 10.00 -7.13
C SER A 110 -3.67 10.47 -7.55
N LEU A 111 -3.89 10.78 -8.83
CA LEU A 111 -5.22 11.11 -9.37
C LEU A 111 -6.23 9.97 -9.20
N VAL A 112 -5.85 8.75 -9.58
CA VAL A 112 -6.71 7.58 -9.43
C VAL A 112 -7.07 7.36 -7.96
N ARG A 113 -6.10 7.51 -7.05
CA ARG A 113 -6.37 7.33 -5.61
C ARG A 113 -7.29 8.40 -5.04
N ILE A 114 -7.21 9.66 -5.47
CA ILE A 114 -8.15 10.70 -5.07
C ILE A 114 -9.59 10.29 -5.44
N ILE A 115 -9.78 9.82 -6.69
CA ILE A 115 -11.08 9.34 -7.15
C ILE A 115 -11.56 8.17 -6.28
N LEU A 116 -10.70 7.19 -6.01
CA LEU A 116 -11.02 6.04 -5.16
C LEU A 116 -11.36 6.46 -3.73
N ASN A 117 -10.66 7.44 -3.17
CA ASN A 117 -10.91 7.94 -1.82
C ASN A 117 -12.27 8.65 -1.74
N ILE A 118 -12.63 9.46 -2.74
CA ILE A 118 -13.95 10.10 -2.83
C ILE A 118 -15.05 9.03 -2.88
N LEU A 119 -14.89 8.00 -3.74
CA LEU A 119 -15.83 6.88 -3.81
C LEU A 119 -15.90 6.10 -2.49
N SER A 120 -14.76 5.91 -1.81
CA SER A 120 -14.68 5.24 -0.51
C SER A 120 -15.46 6.00 0.55
N ILE A 121 -15.27 7.32 0.64
CA ILE A 121 -16.03 8.19 1.53
C ILE A 121 -17.53 8.12 1.20
N ALA A 122 -17.90 8.15 -0.08
CA ALA A 122 -19.31 8.04 -0.50
C ALA A 122 -19.93 6.69 -0.10
N ALA A 123 -19.20 5.59 -0.25
CA ALA A 123 -19.65 4.26 0.15
C ALA A 123 -19.80 4.16 1.67
N MET A 124 -18.80 4.63 2.43
CA MET A 124 -18.85 4.68 3.90
C MET A 124 -20.01 5.57 4.38
N TYR A 125 -20.20 6.75 3.79
CA TYR A 125 -21.30 7.64 4.13
C TYR A 125 -22.67 6.99 3.89
N THR A 126 -22.82 6.32 2.74
CA THR A 126 -24.05 5.58 2.41
C THR A 126 -24.31 4.46 3.42
N LEU A 127 -23.27 3.71 3.79
CA LEU A 127 -23.35 2.64 4.77
C LEU A 127 -23.63 3.18 6.19
N TYR A 128 -23.10 4.35 6.54
CA TYR A 128 -23.38 5.03 7.81
C TYR A 128 -24.83 5.52 7.88
N LYS A 129 -25.32 6.14 6.79
CA LYS A 129 -26.67 6.71 6.71
C LYS A 129 -27.75 5.63 6.67
N ASN A 130 -27.55 4.59 5.87
CA ASN A 130 -28.52 3.50 5.69
C ASN A 130 -28.23 2.29 6.58
N PHE A 131 -27.41 2.46 7.61
CA PHE A 131 -26.85 1.44 8.49
C PHE A 131 -27.62 0.12 8.49
N PRO A 132 -27.15 -0.88 7.71
CA PRO A 132 -27.94 -2.06 7.44
C PRO A 132 -27.71 -3.21 8.42
N PHE A 133 -26.85 -3.01 9.42
CA PHE A 133 -26.46 -4.06 10.36
C PHE A 133 -27.34 -4.06 11.59
N VAL A 134 -27.74 -5.25 12.04
CA VAL A 134 -28.48 -5.47 13.29
C VAL A 134 -27.70 -6.47 14.12
N PHE A 135 -27.39 -6.10 15.36
CA PHE A 135 -26.67 -6.96 16.31
C PHE A 135 -27.59 -7.28 17.49
N SER A 136 -28.67 -8.03 17.24
CA SER A 136 -29.58 -8.50 18.27
C SER A 136 -28.93 -9.63 19.09
N GLY A 137 -28.71 -9.40 20.39
CA GLY A 137 -28.31 -10.45 21.34
C GLY A 137 -26.92 -10.30 21.99
N ILE A 138 -26.12 -9.30 21.61
CA ILE A 138 -24.80 -9.05 22.19
C ILE A 138 -24.86 -7.77 23.04
N SER A 139 -25.44 -7.85 24.23
CA SER A 139 -25.69 -6.68 25.11
C SER A 139 -24.46 -6.12 25.81
N PHE A 140 -23.34 -6.86 25.86
CA PHE A 140 -22.14 -6.42 26.60
C PHE A 140 -21.28 -5.40 25.84
N LEU A 141 -21.46 -5.30 24.51
CA LEU A 141 -20.80 -4.30 23.66
C LEU A 141 -21.86 -3.72 22.72
N ASN A 142 -22.04 -2.41 22.74
CA ASN A 142 -22.84 -1.69 21.74
C ASN A 142 -22.14 -1.76 20.36
N LEU A 143 -22.13 -2.94 19.73
CA LEU A 143 -21.42 -3.21 18.48
C LEU A 143 -21.89 -2.27 17.37
N GLU A 144 -23.17 -1.91 17.34
CA GLU A 144 -23.69 -0.91 16.41
C GLU A 144 -22.97 0.44 16.55
N PHE A 145 -22.78 0.90 17.78
CA PHE A 145 -22.05 2.13 18.07
C PHE A 145 -20.59 2.01 17.63
N LEU A 146 -19.94 0.89 17.95
CA LEU A 146 -18.54 0.66 17.58
C LEU A 146 -18.34 0.64 16.06
N VAL A 147 -19.22 -0.02 15.31
CA VAL A 147 -19.18 -0.04 13.84
C VAL A 147 -19.42 1.36 13.27
N LYS A 148 -20.41 2.10 13.77
CA LYS A 148 -20.66 3.49 13.33
C LYS A 148 -19.48 4.42 13.60
N VAL A 149 -18.85 4.32 14.77
CA VAL A 149 -17.65 5.08 15.11
C VAL A 149 -16.48 4.68 14.22
N THR A 150 -16.32 3.39 13.93
CA THR A 150 -15.29 2.90 13.00
C THR A 150 -15.49 3.45 11.60
N LEU A 151 -16.74 3.49 11.09
CA LEU A 151 -17.04 4.13 9.81
C LEU A 151 -16.71 5.62 9.82
N LEU A 152 -17.06 6.33 10.89
CA LEU A 152 -16.77 7.76 11.02
C LEU A 152 -15.26 8.03 11.00
N LEU A 153 -14.50 7.27 11.79
CA LEU A 153 -13.03 7.35 11.81
C LEU A 153 -12.43 7.00 10.45
N GLY A 154 -12.97 5.98 9.77
CA GLY A 154 -12.56 5.60 8.42
C GLY A 154 -12.77 6.73 7.42
N MET A 155 -13.91 7.42 7.47
CA MET A 155 -14.19 8.59 6.62
C MET A 155 -13.21 9.73 6.89
N VAL A 156 -12.95 10.05 8.16
CA VAL A 156 -12.00 11.11 8.55
C VAL A 156 -10.59 10.77 8.07
N ALA A 157 -10.13 9.55 8.31
CA ALA A 157 -8.81 9.09 7.87
C ALA A 157 -8.68 9.12 6.34
N THR A 158 -9.71 8.69 5.62
CA THR A 158 -9.75 8.74 4.15
C THR A 158 -9.78 10.18 3.65
N GLY A 159 -10.48 11.08 4.33
CA GLY A 159 -10.48 12.51 4.02
C GLY A 159 -9.08 13.12 4.13
N VAL A 160 -8.36 12.84 5.23
CA VAL A 160 -6.97 13.27 5.39
C VAL A 160 -6.07 12.68 4.30
N ALA A 161 -6.22 11.39 3.98
CA ALA A 161 -5.47 10.75 2.90
C ALA A 161 -5.73 11.42 1.53
N THR A 162 -6.98 11.78 1.25
CA THR A 162 -7.38 12.50 0.03
C THR A 162 -6.68 13.85 -0.07
N ILE A 163 -6.63 14.61 1.03
CA ILE A 163 -5.94 15.90 1.08
C ILE A 163 -4.44 15.71 0.78
N ILE A 164 -3.78 14.74 1.40
CA ILE A 164 -2.36 14.45 1.16
C ILE A 164 -2.10 14.10 -0.31
N GLU A 165 -2.98 13.31 -0.94
CA GLU A 165 -2.85 12.96 -2.35
C GLU A 165 -3.08 14.13 -3.28
N PHE A 166 -4.03 15.01 -2.94
CA PHE A 166 -4.22 16.26 -3.66
C PHE A 166 -2.95 17.12 -3.63
N PHE A 167 -2.34 17.30 -2.45
CA PHE A 167 -1.05 17.98 -2.31
C PHE A 167 0.03 17.30 -3.14
N LYS A 168 0.09 15.97 -3.19
CA LYS A 168 1.05 15.26 -4.06
C LYS A 168 0.80 15.55 -5.53
N VAL A 169 -0.45 15.55 -6.01
CA VAL A 169 -0.74 15.91 -7.41
C VAL A 169 -0.29 17.34 -7.70
N VAL A 170 -0.62 18.30 -6.83
CA VAL A 170 -0.31 19.72 -7.04
C VAL A 170 1.20 19.98 -6.95
N PHE A 171 1.85 19.59 -5.86
CA PHE A 171 3.24 19.95 -5.57
C PHE A 171 4.27 19.04 -6.26
N ASN A 172 3.94 17.77 -6.57
CA ASN A 172 4.81 16.94 -7.42
C ASN A 172 4.79 17.38 -8.90
N THR A 173 4.00 18.41 -9.23
CA THR A 173 4.15 19.14 -10.50
C THR A 173 5.33 20.12 -10.45
N PHE A 174 5.80 20.47 -9.24
CA PHE A 174 6.76 21.53 -8.96
C PHE A 174 8.12 21.00 -8.47
N ASP A 175 8.47 19.75 -8.77
CA ASP A 175 9.83 19.28 -8.60
C ASP A 175 10.66 19.71 -9.83
N TRP A 176 11.45 20.76 -9.60
CA TRP A 176 12.40 21.41 -10.48
C TRP A 176 13.38 20.40 -11.10
N LYS A 177 13.65 20.57 -12.39
CA LYS A 177 14.82 19.98 -13.07
C LYS A 177 16.07 20.78 -12.71
#